data_AF-A0A3B8JVZ9-F1
#
_entry.id   AF-A0A3B8JVZ9-F1
#
_cell.length_a   1.000
_cell.length_b   1.000
_cell.length_c   1.000
_cell.angle_alpha   90.00
_cell.angle_beta   90.00
_cell.angle_gamma   90.00
#
_symmetry.space_group_name_H-M   'P 1'
#
loop_
_entity.id
_entity.type
_entity.pdbx_description
1 polymer ?
#
loop_
_entity_poly.entity_id
_entity_poly.type
_entity_poly.pdbx_seq_one_letter_code
_entity_poly.pdbx_strand_id
1 'polypeptide(L)'
;MCIRDRELLAAGFIDGETEELGVSREEIEKLDMPSQLKAQIFGSPPSRVSIPLMIKYAEDLITIINSVGFCIRPPVLRSLGPDFYARALNCVTGSNFSADSLLDAAARIWALQHRFNQEEGESLEEYSFPERFYREPLPRGEGESPHPPSPGRMYKRLWKPISNPGIFNTSESESKRGRGILDK
;
A
#
# COMPACT_ATOMS: atom_id res chain seq x y z
N MET A 1 -0.67 11.40 18.33
CA MET A 1 -0.79 12.77 17.81
C MET A 1 -0.97 13.73 18.97
N CYS A 2 0.00 14.56 19.33
CA CYS A 2 -0.12 15.53 20.43
C CYS A 2 -1.25 16.55 20.13
N ILE A 3 -1.76 17.26 21.15
CA ILE A 3 -2.72 18.38 20.98
C ILE A 3 -2.19 19.38 19.94
N ARG A 4 -0.88 19.66 20.00
CA ARG A 4 -0.17 20.49 19.03
C ARG A 4 -0.26 19.94 17.61
N ASP A 5 -0.12 18.62 17.41
CA ASP A 5 -0.22 18.00 16.08
C ASP A 5 -1.65 18.05 15.53
N ARG A 6 -2.68 18.00 16.39
CA ARG A 6 -4.08 18.19 15.98
C ARG A 6 -4.38 19.63 15.57
N GLU A 7 -3.86 20.61 16.31
CA GLU A 7 -3.95 22.02 15.94
C GLU A 7 -3.20 22.28 14.63
N LEU A 8 -2.03 21.66 14.44
CA LEU A 8 -1.25 21.73 13.21
C LEU A 8 -1.96 21.04 12.03
N LEU A 9 -2.56 19.86 12.21
CA LEU A 9 -3.39 19.20 11.19
C LEU A 9 -4.65 20.01 10.85
N ALA A 10 -5.35 20.55 11.86
CA ALA A 10 -6.53 21.38 11.67
C ALA A 10 -6.19 22.73 11.00
N ALA A 11 -5.00 23.26 11.26
CA ALA A 11 -4.47 24.47 10.64
C ALA A 11 -3.69 24.19 9.33
N GLY A 12 -3.65 22.94 8.85
CA GLY A 12 -3.06 22.56 7.56
C GLY A 12 -1.53 22.54 7.51
N PHE A 13 -0.86 22.54 8.66
CA PHE A 13 0.61 22.49 8.78
C PHE A 13 1.20 21.08 8.71
N ILE A 14 0.39 20.04 8.93
CA ILE A 14 0.79 18.63 8.79
C ILE A 14 -0.21 17.93 7.86
N ASP A 15 0.30 17.16 6.89
CA ASP A 15 -0.49 16.35 5.97
C ASP A 15 -0.73 14.95 6.57
N GLY A 16 -1.99 14.55 6.71
CA GLY A 16 -2.36 13.21 7.19
C GLY A 16 -2.08 12.08 6.18
N GLU A 17 -1.57 12.41 4.99
CA GLU A 17 -1.21 11.46 3.94
C GLU A 17 0.30 11.19 3.88
N THR A 18 1.13 11.91 4.65
CA THR A 18 2.60 11.75 4.61
C THR A 18 3.24 11.72 5.99
N GLU A 19 4.25 10.88 6.16
CA GLU A 19 5.09 10.81 7.36
C GLU A 19 6.53 11.25 7.09
N GLU A 20 7.24 11.65 8.15
CA GLU A 20 8.68 11.92 8.12
C GLU A 20 9.47 10.64 7.85
N LEU A 21 10.60 10.76 7.15
CA LEU A 21 11.49 9.63 6.91
C LEU A 21 12.18 9.18 8.21
N GLY A 22 11.85 7.97 8.65
CA GLY A 22 12.53 7.30 9.77
C GLY A 22 13.80 6.52 9.39
N VAL A 23 14.23 6.57 8.13
CA VAL A 23 15.36 5.78 7.58
C VAL A 23 16.27 6.64 6.71
N SER A 24 17.52 6.21 6.54
CA SER A 24 18.50 6.91 5.70
C SER A 24 18.18 6.78 4.20
N ARG A 25 18.70 7.71 3.40
CA ARG A 25 18.58 7.66 1.94
C ARG A 25 19.19 6.40 1.34
N GLU A 26 20.34 5.97 1.87
CA GLU A 26 21.02 4.75 1.44
C GLU A 26 20.16 3.50 1.66
N GLU A 27 19.42 3.43 2.78
CA GLU A 27 18.50 2.33 3.02
C GLU A 27 17.35 2.31 2.01
N ILE A 28 16.80 3.48 1.64
CA ILE A 28 15.74 3.60 0.63
C ILE A 28 16.25 3.17 -0.74
N GLU A 29 17.47 3.57 -1.11
CA GLU A 29 18.11 3.16 -2.36
C GLU A 29 18.25 1.65 -2.45
N LYS A 30 18.63 0.98 -1.35
CA LYS A 30 18.78 -0.48 -1.28
C LYS A 30 17.47 -1.27 -1.26
N LEU A 31 16.31 -0.62 -1.06
CA LEU A 31 15.03 -1.33 -1.08
C LEU A 31 14.80 -2.00 -2.44
N ASP A 32 14.51 -3.30 -2.41
CA ASP A 32 13.97 -4.03 -3.56
C ASP A 32 12.53 -3.56 -3.80
N MET A 33 12.39 -2.56 -4.66
CA MET A 33 11.14 -1.88 -4.98
C MET A 33 11.28 -1.20 -6.36
N PRO A 34 10.25 -1.28 -7.24
CA PRO A 34 10.26 -0.58 -8.52
C PRO A 34 10.59 0.91 -8.37
N SER A 35 11.47 1.43 -9.22
CA SER A 35 12.03 2.78 -9.10
C SER A 35 10.97 3.88 -9.14
N GLN A 36 9.97 3.74 -10.03
CA GLN A 36 8.86 4.69 -10.13
C GLN A 36 8.01 4.71 -8.85
N LEU A 37 7.66 3.53 -8.33
CA LEU A 37 6.90 3.40 -7.09
C LEU A 37 7.70 3.96 -5.89
N LYS A 38 9.00 3.67 -5.83
CA LYS A 38 9.92 4.22 -4.83
C LYS A 38 9.92 5.75 -4.85
N ALA A 39 10.01 6.36 -6.03
CA ALA A 39 9.95 7.82 -6.16
C ALA A 39 8.59 8.41 -5.76
N GLN A 40 7.47 7.72 -6.04
CA GLN A 40 6.13 8.16 -5.64
C GLN A 40 5.95 8.12 -4.12
N ILE A 41 6.42 7.05 -3.48
CA ILE A 41 6.32 6.85 -2.04
C ILE A 41 7.24 7.84 -1.31
N PHE A 42 8.52 7.92 -1.71
CA PHE A 42 9.53 8.60 -0.91
C PHE A 42 9.88 10.01 -1.37
N GLY A 43 9.56 10.35 -2.62
CA GLY A 43 10.09 11.53 -3.31
C GLY A 43 11.46 11.28 -3.96
N SER A 44 11.90 12.24 -4.77
CA SER A 44 13.22 12.23 -5.42
C SER A 44 13.83 13.64 -5.35
N PRO A 45 14.77 13.93 -4.43
CA PRO A 45 15.36 12.99 -3.46
C PRO A 45 14.36 12.55 -2.37
N PRO A 46 14.59 11.39 -1.72
CA PRO A 46 13.73 10.94 -0.62
C PRO A 46 13.63 11.98 0.49
N SER A 47 12.39 12.37 0.83
CA SER A 47 12.11 13.38 1.86
C SER A 47 10.90 13.07 2.74
N ARG A 48 10.05 12.11 2.36
CA ARG A 48 8.82 11.75 3.09
C ARG A 48 8.47 10.28 2.88
N VAL A 49 7.42 9.79 3.54
CA VAL A 49 6.73 8.56 3.16
C VAL A 49 5.28 8.89 2.85
N SER A 50 4.80 8.58 1.65
CA SER A 50 3.36 8.58 1.38
C SER A 50 2.71 7.39 2.10
N ILE A 51 1.94 7.66 3.15
CA ILE A 51 1.22 6.65 3.93
C ILE A 51 0.32 5.79 3.03
N PRO A 52 -0.58 6.34 2.18
CA PRO A 52 -1.48 5.51 1.38
C PRO A 52 -0.76 4.62 0.37
N LEU A 53 0.30 5.12 -0.27
CA LEU A 53 1.07 4.34 -1.25
C LEU A 53 1.93 3.27 -0.58
N MET A 54 2.51 3.56 0.59
CA MET A 54 3.27 2.59 1.37
C MET A 54 2.37 1.47 1.91
N ILE A 55 1.16 1.80 2.39
CA ILE A 55 0.17 0.79 2.83
C ILE A 55 -0.14 -0.16 1.68
N LYS A 56 -0.53 0.38 0.52
CA LYS A 56 -0.82 -0.45 -0.65
C LYS A 56 0.36 -1.34 -1.03
N TYR A 57 1.56 -0.79 -1.09
CA TYR A 57 2.76 -1.57 -1.40
C TYR A 57 3.01 -2.68 -0.38
N ALA A 58 2.83 -2.40 0.92
CA ALA A 58 3.01 -3.39 1.98
C ALA A 58 1.99 -4.53 1.88
N GLU A 59 0.72 -4.20 1.61
CA GLU A 59 -0.36 -5.18 1.36
C GLU A 59 -0.06 -6.06 0.14
N ASP A 60 0.35 -5.45 -0.97
CA ASP A 60 0.72 -6.17 -2.20
C ASP A 60 1.93 -7.09 -1.94
N LEU A 61 2.98 -6.61 -1.26
CA LEU A 61 4.17 -7.41 -0.95
C LEU A 61 3.87 -8.59 -0.01
N ILE A 62 3.05 -8.37 1.03
CA ILE A 62 2.61 -9.44 1.94
C ILE A 62 1.80 -10.48 1.16
N THR A 63 0.96 -10.04 0.22
CA THR A 63 0.17 -10.93 -0.63
C THR A 63 1.05 -11.78 -1.53
N ILE A 64 2.11 -11.21 -2.14
CA ILE A 64 3.11 -11.99 -2.90
C ILE A 64 3.70 -13.08 -2.00
N ILE A 65 4.16 -12.72 -0.80
CA ILE A 65 4.86 -13.63 0.13
C ILE A 65 3.98 -14.78 0.56
N ASN A 66 2.74 -14.48 0.95
CA ASN A 66 1.76 -15.49 1.34
C ASN A 66 1.44 -16.42 0.16
N SER A 67 1.36 -15.87 -1.06
CA SER A 67 1.04 -16.65 -2.27
C SER A 67 2.17 -17.59 -2.70
N VAL A 68 3.43 -17.19 -2.51
CA VAL A 68 4.61 -18.03 -2.82
C VAL A 68 5.01 -18.96 -1.67
N GLY A 69 4.34 -18.87 -0.52
CA GLY A 69 4.59 -19.71 0.65
C GLY A 69 5.88 -19.37 1.42
N PHE A 70 6.38 -18.14 1.32
CA PHE A 70 7.55 -17.69 2.09
C PHE A 70 7.15 -17.18 3.48
N CYS A 71 8.08 -17.26 4.44
CA CYS A 71 7.90 -16.64 5.75
C CYS A 71 7.78 -15.11 5.62
N ILE A 72 6.94 -14.47 6.44
CA ILE A 72 6.75 -13.01 6.47
C ILE A 72 7.89 -12.22 7.14
N ARG A 73 8.95 -12.89 7.64
CA ARG A 73 10.10 -12.22 8.26
C ARG A 73 10.86 -11.25 7.33
N PRO A 74 11.06 -11.53 6.03
CA PRO A 74 11.84 -10.66 5.14
C PRO A 74 11.30 -9.23 4.95
N PRO A 75 9.98 -8.97 4.83
CA PRO A 75 9.43 -7.61 4.90
C PRO A 75 9.74 -6.88 6.19
N VAL A 76 9.66 -7.56 7.34
CA VAL A 76 10.00 -6.97 8.65
C VAL A 76 11.46 -6.51 8.66
N LEU A 77 12.34 -7.24 7.98
CA LEU A 77 13.75 -6.92 7.85
C LEU A 77 14.06 -6.03 6.64
N ARG A 78 13.06 -5.66 5.83
CA ARG A 78 13.22 -4.92 4.56
C ARG A 78 14.24 -5.56 3.60
N SER A 79 14.36 -6.89 3.63
CA SER A 79 15.46 -7.61 3.00
C SER A 79 15.14 -8.21 1.63
N LEU A 80 13.87 -8.51 1.35
CA LEU A 80 13.42 -9.12 0.09
C LEU A 80 12.17 -8.39 -0.42
N GLY A 81 12.15 -8.09 -1.71
CA GLY A 81 11.05 -7.40 -2.37
C GLY A 81 10.59 -8.11 -3.65
N PRO A 82 9.75 -7.44 -4.46
CA PRO A 82 9.09 -8.07 -5.60
C PRO A 82 10.05 -8.60 -6.66
N ASP A 83 11.19 -7.96 -6.89
CA ASP A 83 12.17 -8.39 -7.89
C ASP A 83 12.86 -9.71 -7.47
N PHE A 84 13.20 -9.86 -6.19
CA PHE A 84 13.66 -11.13 -5.65
C PHE A 84 12.64 -12.25 -5.87
N TYR A 85 11.36 -12.03 -5.53
CA TYR A 85 10.33 -13.05 -5.67
C TYR A 85 10.05 -13.39 -7.13
N ALA A 86 10.11 -12.42 -8.05
CA ALA A 86 9.98 -12.66 -9.48
C ALA A 86 11.07 -13.59 -10.00
N ARG A 87 12.34 -13.33 -9.65
CA ARG A 87 13.45 -14.21 -10.01
C ARG A 87 13.31 -15.61 -9.41
N ALA A 88 12.96 -15.70 -8.13
CA ALA A 88 12.82 -16.97 -7.44
C ALA A 88 11.72 -17.83 -8.07
N LEU A 89 10.55 -17.26 -8.35
CA LEU A 89 9.45 -17.94 -9.03
C LEU A 89 9.88 -18.42 -10.42
N ASN A 90 10.44 -17.53 -11.25
CA ASN A 90 10.86 -17.89 -12.61
C ASN A 90 11.89 -19.02 -12.62
N CYS A 91 12.81 -19.02 -11.66
CA CYS A 91 13.82 -20.08 -11.51
C CYS A 91 13.19 -21.45 -11.22
N VAL A 92 12.14 -21.49 -10.39
CA VAL A 92 11.50 -22.75 -9.99
C VAL A 92 10.46 -23.23 -11.02
N THR A 93 9.70 -22.32 -11.61
CA THR A 93 8.54 -22.67 -12.45
C THR A 93 8.80 -22.55 -13.95
N GLY A 94 9.90 -21.93 -14.37
CA GLY A 94 10.13 -21.55 -15.77
C GLY A 94 9.19 -20.47 -16.29
N SER A 95 8.51 -19.74 -15.40
CA SER A 95 7.66 -18.60 -15.76
C SER A 95 8.48 -17.35 -16.11
N ASN A 96 7.79 -16.26 -16.47
CA ASN A 96 8.41 -15.00 -16.86
C ASN A 96 7.77 -13.80 -16.14
N PHE A 97 7.72 -13.85 -14.81
CA PHE A 97 7.27 -12.76 -13.97
C PHE A 97 8.32 -11.64 -13.89
N SER A 98 7.86 -10.39 -13.92
CA SER A 98 8.58 -9.21 -13.45
C SER A 98 8.08 -8.77 -12.06
N ALA A 99 8.84 -7.90 -11.39
CA ALA A 99 8.42 -7.24 -10.15
C ALA A 99 7.02 -6.61 -10.27
N ASP A 100 6.79 -5.83 -11.33
CA ASP A 100 5.51 -5.17 -11.58
C ASP A 100 4.39 -6.18 -11.81
N SER A 101 4.64 -7.24 -12.58
CA SER A 101 3.63 -8.29 -12.83
C SER A 101 3.20 -9.03 -11.56
N LEU A 102 4.09 -9.16 -10.57
CA LEU A 102 3.77 -9.74 -9.27
C LEU A 102 2.97 -8.78 -8.40
N LEU A 103 3.32 -7.48 -8.39
CA LEU A 103 2.54 -6.46 -7.70
C LEU A 103 1.11 -6.39 -8.28
N ASP A 104 0.97 -6.46 -9.61
CA ASP A 104 -0.34 -6.53 -10.26
C ASP A 104 -1.11 -7.81 -9.89
N ALA A 105 -0.41 -8.94 -9.78
CA ALA A 105 -1.01 -10.20 -9.34
C ALA A 105 -1.52 -10.12 -7.89
N ALA A 106 -0.73 -9.52 -7.00
CA ALA A 106 -1.12 -9.28 -5.63
C ALA A 106 -2.33 -8.35 -5.52
N ALA A 107 -2.35 -7.26 -6.29
CA ALA A 107 -3.48 -6.33 -6.32
C ALA A 107 -4.79 -7.03 -6.76
N ARG A 108 -4.72 -7.98 -7.70
CA ARG A 108 -5.89 -8.80 -8.09
C ARG A 108 -6.36 -9.73 -6.98
N ILE A 109 -5.44 -10.37 -6.26
CA ILE A 109 -5.77 -11.24 -5.12
C ILE A 109 -6.44 -10.41 -4.01
N TRP A 110 -5.88 -9.24 -3.69
CA TRP A 110 -6.43 -8.32 -2.70
C TRP A 110 -7.85 -7.86 -3.08
N ALA A 111 -8.06 -7.47 -4.34
CA ALA A 111 -9.39 -7.09 -4.84
C ALA A 111 -10.38 -8.25 -4.78
N LEU A 112 -9.95 -9.48 -5.05
CA LEU A 112 -10.79 -10.68 -4.92
C LEU A 112 -11.21 -10.93 -3.46
N GLN A 113 -10.28 -10.79 -2.51
CA GLN A 113 -10.57 -10.94 -1.07
C GLN A 113 -11.60 -9.90 -0.59
N HIS A 114 -11.41 -8.63 -0.95
CA HIS A 114 -12.37 -7.58 -0.62
C HIS A 114 -13.73 -7.81 -1.25
N ARG A 115 -13.77 -8.24 -2.52
CA ARG A 115 -15.03 -8.54 -3.20
C ARG A 115 -15.78 -9.68 -2.51
N PHE A 116 -15.07 -10.73 -2.13
CA PHE A 116 -15.66 -11.83 -1.36
C PHE A 116 -16.28 -11.32 -0.06
N ASN A 117 -15.54 -10.53 0.73
CA ASN A 117 -16.08 -9.99 1.99
C ASN A 117 -17.31 -9.10 1.78
N GLN A 118 -17.31 -8.26 0.73
CA GLN A 118 -18.47 -7.42 0.38
C GLN A 118 -19.69 -8.27 0.00
N GLU A 119 -19.49 -9.35 -0.75
CA GLU A 119 -20.55 -10.30 -1.12
C GLU A 119 -21.11 -11.02 0.13
N GLU A 120 -20.30 -11.21 1.17
CA GLU A 120 -20.70 -11.73 2.48
C GLU A 120 -21.23 -10.65 3.45
N GLY A 121 -21.32 -9.39 3.00
CA GLY A 121 -21.97 -8.29 3.73
C GLY A 121 -21.03 -7.32 4.46
N GLU A 122 -19.71 -7.42 4.31
CA GLU A 122 -18.75 -6.44 4.85
C GLU A 122 -19.00 -5.05 4.24
N SER A 123 -19.10 -4.03 5.10
CA SER A 123 -19.32 -2.64 4.68
C SER A 123 -18.13 -1.74 4.98
N LEU A 124 -18.06 -0.57 4.32
CA LEU A 124 -16.97 0.39 4.52
C LEU A 124 -16.94 0.94 5.96
N GLU A 125 -18.07 0.96 6.64
CA GLU A 125 -18.20 1.41 8.03
C GLU A 125 -17.43 0.50 9.02
N GLU A 126 -17.21 -0.76 8.64
CA GLU A 126 -16.46 -1.73 9.45
C GLU A 126 -14.94 -1.50 9.40
N TYR A 127 -14.45 -0.68 8.47
CA TYR A 127 -13.04 -0.26 8.37
C TYR A 127 -12.69 0.83 9.39
N SER A 128 -12.96 0.54 10.67
CA SER A 128 -12.66 1.41 11.80
C SER A 128 -11.96 0.64 12.92
N PHE A 129 -11.11 1.32 13.68
CA PHE A 129 -10.51 0.76 14.89
C PHE A 129 -11.54 0.73 16.02
N PRO A 130 -11.37 -0.12 17.05
CA PRO A 130 -12.22 -0.07 18.24
C PRO A 130 -12.27 1.34 18.85
N GLU A 131 -13.43 1.77 19.37
CA GLU A 131 -13.66 3.16 19.82
C GLU A 131 -12.60 3.70 20.80
N ARG A 132 -12.00 2.81 21.61
CA ARG A 132 -10.88 3.09 22.49
C ARG A 132 -9.71 3.78 21.77
N PHE A 133 -9.40 3.37 20.54
CA PHE A 133 -8.36 3.94 19.68
C PHE A 133 -8.67 5.36 19.20
N TYR A 134 -9.85 5.91 19.46
CA TYR A 134 -10.23 7.27 19.11
C TYR A 134 -10.49 8.16 20.34
N ARG A 135 -10.88 7.55 21.47
CA ARG A 135 -11.29 8.26 22.70
C ARG A 135 -10.27 8.23 23.82
N GLU A 136 -9.56 7.12 24.00
CA GLU A 136 -8.68 6.93 25.14
C GLU A 136 -7.23 7.24 24.75
N PRO A 137 -6.54 8.14 25.48
CA PRO A 137 -5.10 8.33 25.29
C PRO A 137 -4.34 7.07 25.74
N LEU A 138 -3.20 6.81 25.10
CA LEU A 138 -2.29 5.76 25.56
C LEU A 138 -1.77 6.10 26.97
N PRO A 139 -1.86 5.19 27.95
CA PRO A 139 -1.28 5.43 29.27
C PRO A 139 0.24 5.50 29.14
N ARG A 140 0.81 6.68 29.36
CA ARG A 140 2.26 6.91 29.41
C ARG A 140 2.67 7.25 30.86
N GLY A 141 3.89 6.87 31.25
CA GLY A 141 4.54 7.47 32.42
C GLY A 141 4.80 8.96 32.19
N GLU A 142 5.05 9.72 33.27
CA GLU A 142 5.13 11.20 33.30
C GLU A 142 5.71 11.83 32.02
N GLY A 143 4.83 12.46 31.23
CA GLY A 143 5.13 13.03 29.92
C GLY A 143 3.92 12.96 28.99
N GLU A 144 3.72 13.99 28.15
CA GLU A 144 2.56 14.15 27.28
C GLU A 144 2.21 12.87 26.51
N SER A 145 0.96 12.43 26.67
CA SER A 145 0.41 11.26 25.99
C SER A 145 -0.11 11.71 24.61
N PRO A 146 0.46 11.20 23.49
CA PRO A 146 -0.09 11.52 22.19
C PRO A 146 -1.54 11.04 22.12
N HIS A 147 -2.47 11.92 21.74
CA HIS A 147 -3.85 11.54 21.50
C HIS A 147 -3.94 10.50 20.39
N PRO A 148 -4.98 9.65 20.45
CA PRO A 148 -5.32 8.74 19.38
C PRO A 148 -5.47 9.43 18.01
N PRO A 149 -5.17 8.70 16.90
CA PRO A 149 -5.43 9.22 15.55
C PRO A 149 -6.87 9.72 15.45
N SER A 150 -7.11 10.86 14.80
CA SER A 150 -8.48 11.28 14.51
C SER A 150 -9.14 10.23 13.60
N PRO A 151 -10.47 10.04 13.65
CA PRO A 151 -11.18 9.22 12.66
C PRO A 151 -10.93 9.84 11.26
N GLY A 152 -9.92 9.32 10.57
CA GLY A 152 -9.32 9.99 9.43
C GLY A 152 -10.09 9.71 8.14
N ARG A 153 -10.30 10.75 7.34
CA ARG A 153 -10.84 10.72 5.97
C ARG A 153 -10.09 9.81 4.98
N MET A 154 -9.05 9.09 5.42
CA MET A 154 -8.12 8.29 4.60
C MET A 154 -8.82 7.10 3.92
N TYR A 155 -9.69 6.38 4.64
CA TYR A 155 -10.33 5.15 4.12
C TYR A 155 -11.25 5.40 2.92
N LYS A 156 -11.96 6.54 2.90
CA LYS A 156 -12.88 6.87 1.79
C LYS A 156 -12.16 7.07 0.44
N ARG A 157 -10.87 7.41 0.46
CA ARG A 157 -10.09 7.70 -0.75
C ARG A 157 -9.35 6.47 -1.29
N LEU A 158 -8.93 5.55 -0.41
CA LEU A 158 -8.30 4.27 -0.79
C LEU A 158 -9.31 3.24 -1.30
N TRP A 159 -10.54 3.26 -0.80
CA TRP A 159 -11.62 2.36 -1.24
C TRP A 159 -12.05 2.58 -2.70
N LYS A 160 -12.13 3.84 -3.15
CA LYS A 160 -12.53 4.17 -4.53
C LYS A 160 -11.63 3.50 -5.59
N PRO A 161 -10.30 3.52 -5.49
CA PRO A 161 -9.40 2.75 -6.37
C PRO A 161 -9.59 1.23 -6.30
N ILE A 162 -9.84 0.66 -5.11
CA ILE A 162 -10.01 -0.80 -4.93
C ILE A 162 -11.30 -1.29 -5.61
N SER A 163 -12.38 -0.50 -5.53
CA SER A 163 -13.65 -0.78 -6.22
C SER A 163 -13.62 -0.61 -7.74
N ASN A 164 -12.53 -0.06 -8.30
CA ASN A 164 -12.38 0.14 -9.74
C ASN A 164 -10.93 -0.12 -10.21
N PRO A 165 -10.58 -1.38 -10.55
CA PRO A 165 -9.21 -1.79 -10.88
C PRO A 165 -8.60 -1.06 -12.10
N GLY A 166 -9.41 -0.33 -12.88
CA GLY A 166 -8.94 0.45 -14.04
C GLY A 166 -8.22 1.75 -13.72
N ILE A 167 -8.22 2.24 -12.47
CA ILE A 167 -7.69 3.57 -12.13
C ILE A 167 -6.14 3.61 -12.05
N PHE A 168 -5.47 2.47 -11.90
CA PHE A 168 -4.00 2.40 -11.92
C PHE A 168 -3.41 1.97 -13.28
N ASN A 169 -4.25 1.63 -14.26
CA ASN A 169 -3.79 1.40 -15.64
C ASN A 169 -3.57 2.75 -16.35
N THR A 170 -2.44 3.40 -16.11
CA THR A 170 -1.94 4.42 -17.05
C THR A 170 -1.29 3.73 -18.25
N SER A 171 -2.13 3.11 -19.09
CA SER A 171 -1.79 2.79 -20.48
C SER A 171 -3.07 2.69 -21.31
N GLU A 172 -3.89 3.74 -21.27
CA GLU A 172 -4.97 3.93 -22.23
C GLU A 172 -4.40 4.58 -23.52
N SER A 173 -3.50 3.86 -24.18
CA SER A 173 -3.13 4.12 -25.56
C SER A 173 -2.49 2.88 -26.17
N GLU A 174 -3.30 1.87 -26.49
CA GLU A 174 -3.05 0.89 -27.59
C GLU A 174 -4.06 -0.28 -27.52
N SER A 175 -5.35 -0.02 -27.76
CA SER A 175 -6.26 -1.10 -28.22
C SER A 175 -7.44 -0.56 -29.02
N LYS A 176 -7.15 0.35 -29.95
CA LYS A 176 -8.05 0.67 -31.08
C LYS A 176 -7.37 0.35 -32.40
N ARG A 177 -7.01 -0.91 -32.62
CA ARG A 177 -6.83 -1.48 -33.97
C ARG A 177 -7.30 -2.93 -33.97
N GLY A 178 -8.30 -3.22 -34.81
CA GLY A 178 -8.53 -4.56 -35.33
C GLY A 178 -9.57 -5.43 -34.62
N ARG A 179 -10.82 -4.95 -34.45
CA ARG A 179 -11.97 -5.87 -34.54
C ARG A 179 -12.48 -5.83 -35.97
N GLY A 180 -12.08 -6.82 -36.75
CA GLY A 180 -12.49 -7.01 -38.12
C GLY A 180 -12.30 -8.46 -38.53
N ILE A 181 -13.40 -9.20 -38.44
CA ILE A 181 -13.77 -10.34 -39.30
C ILE A 181 -12.95 -11.63 -39.10
N LEU A 182 -13.60 -12.65 -38.51
CA LEU A 182 -13.91 -13.90 -39.21
C LEU A 182 -14.82 -14.75 -38.29
N ASP A 183 -16.12 -14.67 -38.54
CA ASP A 183 -17.04 -15.79 -38.37
C ASP A 183 -17.03 -16.59 -39.68
N LYS A 184 -16.93 -17.92 -39.55
CA LYS A 184 -16.90 -19.00 -40.55
C LYS A 184 -15.54 -19.49 -41.01
#